data_AF-A0A965G6V4-F1
#
_entry.id   AF-A0A965G6V4-F1
#
_cell.length_a   1.000
_cell.length_b   1.000
_cell.length_c   1.000
_cell.angle_alpha   90.00
_cell.angle_beta   90.00
_cell.angle_gamma   90.00
#
_symmetry.space_group_name_H-M   'P 1'
#
loop_
_entity.id
_entity.type
_entity.pdbx_description
1 polymer ?
#
loop_
_entity_poly.entity_id
_entity_poly.type
_entity_poly.pdbx_seq_one_letter_code
_entity_poly.pdbx_strand_id
1 'polypeptide(L)'
;WDTASWHLAWNAAVAAERYSGESNETRRRIEARRWVEAGRDLLERGTKAVPERALLFQRLGDLYWQRLGDYQAAAECYREAIAKGDAPPYLERFVGYALDKAGDQKAALAYFRNLRAQMGSPPDPGRRPEVVDREILRLEKELSGGGYPKK
;
A
#
# COMPACT_ATOMS: atom_id res chain seq x y z
N TRP A 1 14.93 -3.03 -11.11
CA TRP A 1 13.95 -3.58 -10.14
C TRP A 1 12.55 -3.08 -10.40
N ASP A 2 12.27 -1.77 -10.31
CA ASP A 2 10.94 -1.18 -10.58
C ASP A 2 10.26 -1.70 -11.88
N THR A 3 10.71 -1.28 -13.06
CA THR A 3 10.07 -1.65 -14.34
C THR A 3 9.93 -3.16 -14.56
N ALA A 4 10.97 -3.92 -14.22
CA ALA A 4 10.97 -5.37 -14.37
C ALA A 4 9.95 -6.03 -13.44
N SER A 5 9.88 -5.61 -12.17
CA SER A 5 8.88 -6.11 -11.23
C SER A 5 7.46 -5.76 -11.68
N TRP A 6 7.27 -4.60 -12.30
CA TRP A 6 5.98 -4.21 -12.85
C TRP A 6 5.56 -5.14 -14.01
N HIS A 7 6.47 -5.43 -14.93
CA HIS A 7 6.19 -6.37 -16.01
C HIS A 7 5.88 -7.78 -15.49
N LEU A 8 6.56 -8.25 -14.45
CA LEU A 8 6.26 -9.54 -13.83
C LEU A 8 4.90 -9.51 -13.13
N ALA A 9 4.75 -8.65 -12.12
CA ALA A 9 3.60 -8.67 -11.24
C ALA A 9 2.33 -8.13 -11.89
N TRP A 10 2.40 -7.30 -12.94
CA TRP A 10 1.21 -6.80 -13.66
C TRP A 10 1.05 -7.44 -15.03
N ASN A 11 1.99 -7.21 -15.96
CA ASN A 11 1.77 -7.63 -17.35
C ASN A 11 1.74 -9.15 -17.50
N ALA A 12 2.76 -9.86 -17.02
CA ALA A 12 2.85 -11.30 -17.15
C ALA A 12 1.74 -12.00 -16.35
N ALA A 13 1.46 -11.52 -15.14
CA ALA A 13 0.37 -12.05 -14.34
C ALA A 13 -1.02 -11.86 -14.99
N VAL A 14 -1.32 -10.68 -15.52
CA VAL A 14 -2.60 -10.43 -16.22
C VAL A 14 -2.67 -11.22 -17.54
N ALA A 15 -1.54 -11.35 -18.24
CA ALA A 15 -1.45 -12.20 -19.43
C ALA A 15 -1.74 -13.67 -19.10
N ALA A 16 -1.20 -14.19 -18.01
CA ALA A 16 -1.50 -15.54 -17.55
C ALA A 16 -2.99 -15.73 -17.21
N GLU A 17 -3.61 -14.74 -16.56
CA GLU A 17 -5.03 -14.74 -16.19
C GLU A 17 -6.00 -14.66 -17.39
N ARG A 18 -5.67 -13.87 -18.41
CA ARG A 18 -6.64 -13.45 -19.45
C ARG A 18 -6.28 -13.86 -20.87
N TYR A 19 -5.00 -14.08 -21.17
CA TYR A 19 -4.50 -14.20 -22.54
C TYR A 19 -3.62 -15.44 -22.78
N SER A 20 -3.53 -16.36 -21.83
CA SER A 20 -2.68 -17.57 -21.92
C SER A 20 -3.20 -18.67 -22.83
N GLY A 21 -4.47 -18.61 -23.25
CA GLY A 21 -5.14 -19.68 -23.99
C GLY A 21 -5.47 -20.93 -23.16
N GLU A 22 -5.04 -20.98 -21.89
CA GLU A 22 -5.40 -22.05 -20.95
C GLU A 22 -6.86 -21.89 -20.53
N SER A 23 -7.69 -22.92 -20.74
CA SER A 23 -9.14 -22.88 -20.44
C SER A 23 -9.43 -23.09 -18.96
N ASN A 24 -8.55 -23.79 -18.23
CA ASN A 24 -8.70 -24.04 -16.80
C ASN A 24 -8.38 -22.80 -15.96
N GLU A 25 -9.40 -22.26 -15.29
CA GLU A 25 -9.25 -21.06 -14.46
C GLU A 25 -8.24 -21.22 -13.32
N THR A 26 -8.26 -22.36 -12.64
CA THR A 26 -7.33 -22.63 -11.53
C THR A 26 -5.88 -22.58 -12.01
N ARG A 27 -5.57 -23.15 -13.17
CA ARG A 27 -4.22 -23.10 -13.76
C ARG A 27 -3.81 -21.67 -14.12
N ARG A 28 -4.71 -20.89 -14.73
CA ARG A 28 -4.46 -19.47 -15.03
C ARG A 28 -4.12 -18.68 -13.75
N ARG A 29 -4.89 -18.89 -12.67
CA ARG A 29 -4.66 -18.23 -11.37
C ARG A 29 -3.34 -18.65 -10.72
N ILE A 30 -2.97 -19.94 -10.79
CA ILE A 30 -1.69 -20.44 -10.27
C ILE A 30 -0.52 -19.77 -10.99
N GLU A 31 -0.56 -19.73 -12.33
CA GLU A 31 0.51 -19.12 -13.12
C GLU A 31 0.58 -17.60 -12.90
N ALA A 32 -0.56 -16.91 -12.84
CA ALA A 32 -0.58 -15.50 -12.51
C ALA A 32 -0.02 -15.20 -11.13
N ARG A 33 -0.34 -16.04 -10.13
CA ARG A 33 0.24 -15.91 -8.78
C ARG A 33 1.75 -16.07 -8.82
N ARG A 34 2.28 -17.02 -9.59
CA ARG A 34 3.73 -17.20 -9.78
C ARG A 34 4.40 -15.92 -10.30
N TRP A 35 3.79 -15.23 -11.25
CA TRP A 35 4.32 -13.97 -11.77
C TRP A 35 4.26 -12.82 -10.75
N VAL A 36 3.20 -12.74 -9.94
CA VAL A 36 3.12 -11.78 -8.82
C VAL A 36 4.24 -12.04 -7.80
N GLU A 37 4.43 -13.29 -7.40
CA GLU A 37 5.47 -13.69 -6.44
C GLU A 37 6.88 -13.39 -6.97
N ALA A 38 7.13 -13.63 -8.26
CA ALA A 38 8.40 -13.29 -8.91
C ALA A 38 8.66 -11.76 -8.91
N GLY A 39 7.62 -10.95 -9.14
CA GLY A 39 7.72 -9.49 -9.03
C GLY A 39 8.01 -9.04 -7.59
N ARG A 40 7.42 -9.70 -6.59
CA ARG A 40 7.68 -9.43 -5.17
C ARG A 40 9.13 -9.75 -4.79
N ASP A 41 9.62 -10.95 -5.09
CA ASP A 41 11.01 -11.35 -4.81
C ASP A 41 12.01 -10.37 -5.46
N LEU A 42 11.73 -9.97 -6.71
CA LEU A 42 12.58 -9.00 -7.39
C LEU A 42 12.61 -7.64 -6.68
N LEU A 43 11.48 -7.15 -6.17
CA LEU A 43 11.42 -5.90 -5.40
C LEU A 43 12.11 -6.05 -4.03
N GLU A 44 11.90 -7.16 -3.31
CA GLU A 44 12.57 -7.43 -2.04
C GLU A 44 14.10 -7.49 -2.18
N ARG A 45 14.60 -8.05 -3.29
CA ARG A 45 16.03 -8.00 -3.61
C ARG A 45 16.48 -6.59 -3.94
N GLY A 46 15.64 -5.81 -4.63
CA GLY A 46 15.91 -4.41 -4.94
C GLY A 46 16.03 -3.54 -3.71
N THR A 47 15.11 -3.67 -2.74
CA THR A 47 15.15 -2.91 -1.48
C THR A 47 16.36 -3.26 -0.62
N LYS A 48 16.88 -4.49 -0.71
CA LYS A 48 18.15 -4.88 -0.06
C LYS A 48 19.38 -4.35 -0.79
N ALA A 49 19.36 -4.33 -2.12
CA ALA A 49 20.48 -3.88 -2.93
C ALA A 49 20.65 -2.35 -2.90
N VAL A 50 19.55 -1.62 -2.78
CA VAL A 50 19.52 -0.14 -2.82
C VAL A 50 18.58 0.39 -1.72
N PRO A 51 18.95 0.22 -0.44
CA PRO A 51 18.08 0.48 0.71
C PRO A 51 17.73 1.96 0.93
N GLU A 52 18.43 2.87 0.27
CA GLU A 52 18.22 4.32 0.34
C GLU A 52 17.14 4.83 -0.62
N ARG A 53 16.60 3.99 -1.51
CA ARG A 53 15.62 4.43 -2.53
C ARG A 53 14.19 4.21 -2.07
N ALA A 54 13.46 5.28 -1.73
CA ALA A 54 12.03 5.17 -1.37
C ALA A 54 11.19 4.49 -2.44
N LEU A 55 11.49 4.75 -3.72
CA LEU A 55 10.72 4.21 -4.85
C LEU A 55 10.58 2.68 -4.80
N LEU A 56 11.63 1.95 -4.40
CA LEU A 56 11.57 0.47 -4.38
C LEU A 56 10.66 -0.03 -3.26
N PHE A 57 10.68 0.61 -2.10
CA PHE A 57 9.76 0.31 -1.01
C PHE A 57 8.32 0.71 -1.37
N GLN A 58 8.11 1.87 -2.00
CA GLN A 58 6.81 2.27 -2.51
C GLN A 58 6.25 1.21 -3.46
N ARG A 59 7.05 0.74 -4.43
CA ARG A 59 6.62 -0.27 -5.40
C ARG A 59 6.30 -1.62 -4.76
N LEU A 60 7.06 -2.01 -3.74
CA LEU A 60 6.76 -3.20 -2.96
C LEU A 60 5.43 -3.04 -2.20
N GLY A 61 5.18 -1.86 -1.62
CA GLY A 61 3.91 -1.52 -1.00
C GLY A 61 2.72 -1.54 -1.99
N ASP A 62 2.91 -0.97 -3.19
CA ASP A 62 1.91 -0.99 -4.27
C ASP A 62 1.58 -2.45 -4.66
N LEU A 63 2.58 -3.32 -4.74
CA LEU A 63 2.39 -4.74 -5.04
C LEU A 63 1.61 -5.44 -3.93
N TYR A 64 2.00 -5.27 -2.66
CA TYR A 64 1.28 -5.84 -1.53
C TYR A 64 -0.19 -5.38 -1.51
N TRP A 65 -0.43 -4.09 -1.73
CA TRP A 65 -1.77 -3.52 -1.78
C TRP A 65 -2.60 -4.06 -2.94
N GLN A 66 -2.08 -3.95 -4.17
CA GLN A 66 -2.88 -4.13 -5.38
C GLN A 66 -2.94 -5.59 -5.85
N ARG A 67 -1.89 -6.36 -5.57
CA ARG A 67 -1.72 -7.72 -6.12
C ARG A 67 -1.91 -8.82 -5.09
N LEU A 68 -1.52 -8.56 -3.84
CA LEU A 68 -1.57 -9.57 -2.77
C LEU A 68 -2.72 -9.33 -1.80
N GLY A 69 -3.23 -8.11 -1.71
CA GLY A 69 -4.26 -7.73 -0.73
C GLY A 69 -3.73 -7.75 0.71
N ASP A 70 -2.42 -7.77 0.91
CA ASP A 70 -1.77 -7.73 2.21
C ASP A 70 -1.52 -6.27 2.59
N TYR A 71 -2.54 -5.67 3.19
CA TYR A 71 -2.51 -4.24 3.50
C TYR A 71 -1.61 -3.93 4.70
N GLN A 72 -1.35 -4.89 5.61
CA GLN A 72 -0.36 -4.69 6.68
C GLN A 72 1.05 -4.56 6.10
N ALA A 73 1.46 -5.50 5.23
CA ALA A 73 2.76 -5.44 4.58
C ALA A 73 2.90 -4.19 3.69
N ALA A 74 1.81 -3.77 3.03
CA ALA A 74 1.78 -2.51 2.28
C ALA A 74 2.07 -1.30 3.19
N ALA A 75 1.44 -1.23 4.37
CA ALA A 75 1.66 -0.16 5.33
C ALA A 75 3.12 -0.09 5.80
N GLU A 76 3.74 -1.24 6.07
CA GLU A 76 5.16 -1.34 6.44
C GLU A 76 6.08 -0.85 5.33
N CYS A 77 5.84 -1.26 4.09
CA CYS A 77 6.61 -0.81 2.94
C CYS A 77 6.50 0.71 2.74
N TYR A 78 5.31 1.29 2.90
CA TYR A 78 5.15 2.75 2.81
C TYR A 78 5.86 3.48 3.96
N ARG A 79 5.88 2.92 5.18
CA ARG A 79 6.67 3.46 6.30
C ARG A 79 8.16 3.44 6.00
N GLU A 80 8.66 2.35 5.44
CA GLU A 80 10.06 2.25 5.02
C GLU A 80 10.39 3.28 3.93
N ALA A 81 9.49 3.46 2.95
CA ALA A 81 9.66 4.44 1.90
C ALA A 81 9.78 5.86 2.46
N ILE A 82 8.84 6.30 3.30
CA ILE A 82 8.87 7.66 3.88
C ILE A 82 10.10 7.91 4.76
N ALA A 83 10.70 6.85 5.33
CA ALA A 83 11.92 6.97 6.12
C ALA A 83 13.18 7.27 5.28
N LYS A 84 13.14 7.13 3.93
CA LYS A 84 14.31 7.34 3.08
C LYS A 84 14.53 8.81 2.67
N GLY A 85 13.59 9.70 2.99
CA GLY A 85 13.72 11.14 2.78
C GLY A 85 13.51 11.63 1.34
N ASP A 86 13.56 10.75 0.34
CA ASP A 86 13.22 11.04 -1.07
C ASP A 86 11.81 10.59 -1.46
N ALA A 87 10.99 10.16 -0.49
CA ALA A 87 9.62 9.75 -0.73
C ALA A 87 8.72 10.93 -1.12
N PRO A 88 7.78 10.72 -2.06
CA PRO A 88 6.76 11.73 -2.35
C PRO A 88 5.89 12.02 -1.11
N PRO A 89 5.59 13.29 -0.78
CA PRO A 89 4.83 13.64 0.43
C PRO A 89 3.44 13.00 0.55
N TYR A 90 2.81 12.65 -0.58
CA TYR A 90 1.51 11.98 -0.56
C TYR A 90 1.56 10.57 0.04
N LEU A 91 2.73 9.93 0.06
CA LEU A 91 2.91 8.55 0.50
C LEU A 91 2.66 8.40 2.00
N GLU A 92 2.85 9.46 2.79
CA GLU A 92 2.55 9.48 4.22
C GLU A 92 1.09 9.05 4.49
N ARG A 93 0.13 9.46 3.65
CA ARG A 93 -1.28 9.08 3.81
C ARG A 93 -1.57 7.62 3.47
N PHE A 94 -0.76 7.02 2.60
CA PHE A 94 -0.95 5.62 2.16
C PHE A 94 -0.73 4.63 3.31
N VAL A 95 0.12 4.96 4.29
CA VAL A 95 0.23 4.17 5.53
C VAL A 95 -1.11 4.10 6.26
N GLY A 96 -1.75 5.25 6.48
CA GLY A 96 -3.05 5.32 7.16
C GLY A 96 -4.16 4.61 6.38
N TYR A 97 -4.19 4.78 5.05
CA TYR A 97 -5.12 4.05 4.19
C TYR A 97 -4.90 2.54 4.24
N ALA A 98 -3.65 2.08 4.33
CA ALA A 98 -3.32 0.66 4.36
C ALA A 98 -3.75 0.01 5.67
N LEU A 99 -3.54 0.70 6.80
CA LEU A 99 -4.01 0.24 8.11
C LEU A 99 -5.54 0.12 8.17
N ASP A 100 -6.25 1.12 7.63
CA ASP A 100 -7.73 1.09 7.58
C ASP A 100 -8.22 -0.07 6.69
N LYS A 101 -7.60 -0.25 5.52
CA LYS A 101 -7.91 -1.36 4.60
C LYS A 101 -7.59 -2.73 5.20
N ALA A 102 -6.58 -2.82 6.07
CA ALA A 102 -6.25 -4.01 6.85
C ALA A 102 -7.28 -4.32 7.96
N GLY A 103 -8.26 -3.43 8.17
CA GLY A 103 -9.26 -3.54 9.24
C GLY A 103 -8.82 -2.96 10.58
N ASP A 104 -7.61 -2.40 10.67
CA ASP A 104 -7.11 -1.78 11.90
C ASP A 104 -7.41 -0.28 11.93
N GLN A 105 -8.71 0.02 12.03
CA GLN A 105 -9.22 1.40 12.07
C GLN A 105 -8.66 2.21 13.24
N LYS A 106 -8.33 1.55 14.37
CA LYS A 106 -7.74 2.19 15.53
C LYS A 106 -6.30 2.64 15.24
N ALA A 107 -5.48 1.77 14.65
CA ALA A 107 -4.13 2.14 14.25
C ALA A 107 -4.13 3.19 13.14
N ALA A 108 -5.07 3.10 12.18
CA ALA A 108 -5.24 4.12 11.14
C ALA A 108 -5.56 5.49 11.74
N LEU A 109 -6.51 5.57 12.68
CA LEU A 109 -6.88 6.82 13.34
C LEU A 109 -5.71 7.40 14.14
N ALA A 110 -5.01 6.56 14.93
CA ALA A 110 -3.84 6.99 15.67
C ALA A 110 -2.75 7.53 14.74
N TYR A 111 -2.51 6.84 13.62
CA TYR A 111 -1.55 7.27 12.62
C TYR A 111 -1.92 8.62 11.98
N PHE A 112 -3.17 8.81 11.54
CA PHE A 112 -3.60 10.08 10.94
C PHE A 112 -3.53 11.25 11.92
N ARG A 113 -3.87 11.04 13.20
CA ARG A 113 -3.72 12.07 14.25
C ARG A 113 -2.24 12.48 14.43
N ASN A 114 -1.34 11.50 14.50
CA ASN A 114 0.09 11.75 14.58
C ASN A 114 0.61 12.50 13.35
N LEU A 115 0.19 12.06 12.16
CA LEU A 115 0.53 12.70 10.90
C LEU A 115 0.05 14.17 10.88
N ARG A 116 -1.19 14.42 11.32
CA ARG A 116 -1.73 15.79 11.39
C ARG A 116 -0.97 16.69 12.36
N ALA A 117 -0.55 16.15 13.50
CA ALA A 117 0.26 16.89 14.48
C ALA A 117 1.64 17.27 13.91
N GLN A 118 2.27 16.37 13.16
CA GLN A 118 3.55 16.62 12.48
C GLN A 118 3.46 17.66 11.35
N MET A 119 2.26 17.99 10.86
CA MET A 119 2.09 19.05 9.86
C MET A 119 2.23 20.46 10.44
N GLY A 120 2.16 20.63 11.77
CA GLY A 120 2.30 21.93 12.41
C GLY A 120 1.14 22.90 12.16
N SER A 121 1.38 24.18 12.47
CA SER A 121 0.42 25.29 12.31
C SER A 121 1.14 26.57 11.87
N PRO A 122 0.83 27.15 10.69
CA PRO A 122 -0.05 26.59 9.67
C PRO A 122 0.59 25.39 8.96
N PRO A 123 -0.19 24.37 8.57
CA PRO A 123 0.33 23.23 7.83
C PRO A 123 0.67 23.58 6.38
N ASP A 124 1.67 22.90 5.81
CA ASP A 124 1.98 22.95 4.37
C ASP A 124 0.76 22.44 3.54
N PRO A 125 0.13 23.29 2.69
CA PRO A 125 -0.98 22.87 1.84
C PRO A 125 -0.62 21.72 0.89
N GLY A 126 0.65 21.58 0.50
CA GLY A 126 1.13 20.49 -0.35
C GLY A 126 0.97 19.11 0.30
N ARG A 127 0.99 19.04 1.63
CA ARG A 127 0.77 17.82 2.41
C ARG A 127 -0.71 17.44 2.55
N ARG A 128 -1.62 18.29 2.06
CA ARG A 128 -3.08 18.07 2.05
C ARG A 128 -3.66 17.80 3.45
N PRO A 129 -3.48 18.70 4.43
CA PRO A 129 -4.02 18.54 5.79
C PRO A 129 -5.53 18.31 5.79
N GLU A 130 -6.28 18.92 4.87
CA GLU A 130 -7.73 18.78 4.72
C GLU A 130 -8.15 17.33 4.43
N VAL A 131 -7.29 16.57 3.74
CA VAL A 131 -7.54 15.15 3.49
C VAL A 131 -7.33 14.35 4.77
N VAL A 132 -6.28 14.66 5.54
CA VAL A 132 -6.00 13.99 6.82
C VAL A 132 -7.11 14.26 7.84
N ASP A 133 -7.54 15.52 7.97
CA ASP A 133 -8.63 15.92 8.87
C ASP A 133 -9.94 15.18 8.52
N ARG A 134 -10.25 15.04 7.22
CA ARG A 134 -11.41 14.26 6.75
C ARG A 134 -11.32 12.79 7.16
N GLU A 135 -10.17 12.14 7.01
CA GLU A 135 -10.01 10.74 7.39
C GLU A 135 -10.10 10.53 8.91
N ILE A 136 -9.58 11.46 9.71
CA ILE A 136 -9.73 11.45 11.17
C ILE A 136 -11.22 11.47 11.53
N LEU A 137 -11.97 12.44 11.01
CA LEU A 137 -13.41 12.58 11.29
C LEU A 137 -14.21 11.34 10.84
N ARG A 138 -13.86 10.78 9.67
CA ARG A 138 -14.49 9.55 9.17
C ARG A 138 -14.27 8.38 10.13
N LEU A 139 -13.01 8.13 10.50
CA LEU A 139 -12.65 7.01 11.39
C LEU A 139 -13.24 7.18 12.80
N GLU A 140 -13.28 8.40 13.33
CA GLU A 140 -13.95 8.70 14.60
C GLU A 140 -15.44 8.38 14.56
N LYS A 141 -16.12 8.77 13.46
CA LYS A 141 -17.54 8.45 13.26
C LYS A 141 -17.78 6.95 13.12
N GLU A 142 -16.95 6.23 12.38
CA GLU A 142 -17.06 4.78 12.22
C GLU A 142 -16.82 4.04 13.54
N LEU A 143 -15.82 4.45 14.32
CA LEU A 143 -15.50 3.84 15.61
C LEU A 143 -16.51 4.18 16.71
N SER A 144 -17.11 5.39 16.69
CA SER A 144 -18.19 5.76 17.62
C SER A 144 -19.54 5.16 17.22
N GLY A 145 -19.80 4.98 15.92
CA GLY A 145 -21.01 4.34 15.40
C GLY A 145 -20.96 2.82 15.34
N GLY A 146 -19.77 2.21 15.47
CA GLY A 146 -19.50 0.77 15.35
C GLY A 146 -19.95 -0.10 16.52
N GLY A 147 -20.73 0.43 17.47
CA GLY A 147 -21.28 -0.31 18.61
C GLY A 147 -22.38 -1.32 18.28
N TYR A 148 -22.75 -1.51 17.01
CA TYR A 148 -23.72 -2.51 16.60
C TYR A 148 -23.14 -3.47 15.55
N PRO A 149 -23.10 -4.78 15.82
CA PRO A 149 -22.71 -5.76 14.80
C PRO A 149 -23.76 -5.76 13.69
N LYS A 150 -23.30 -5.62 12.43
CA LYS A 150 -24.14 -5.93 11.28
C LYS A 150 -24.49 -7.42 11.35
N LYS A 151 -25.79 -7.71 11.40
CA LYS A 151 -26.38 -9.05 11.31
C LYS A 151 -26.02 -9.73 10.00
#